data_AF-A0A662V0L0-F1
#
_entry.id   AF-A0A662V0L0-F1
#
_cell.length_a   1.000
_cell.length_b   1.000
_cell.length_c   1.000
_cell.angle_alpha   90.00
_cell.angle_beta   90.00
_cell.angle_gamma   90.00
#
_symmetry.space_group_name_H-M   'P 1'
#
loop_
_entity.id
_entity.type
_entity.pdbx_description
1 polymer ?
#
loop_
_entity_poly.entity_id
_entity_poly.type
_entity_poly.pdbx_seq_one_letter_code
_entity_poly.pdbx_strand_id
1 'polypeptide(L)' 'MFGWRGRIGLVVPSSNTTMESEFWSYVPRGVSIHSARVPLREVTPEALRAMVRSAVEAARLLATADIDILVFG' A
#
# COMPACT_ATOMS: atom_id res chain seq x y z
N MET A 1 -0.80 14.72 -15.78
CA MET A 1 -0.84 14.85 -14.31
C MET A 1 -1.60 13.66 -13.74
N PHE A 2 -1.05 12.97 -12.74
CA PHE A 2 -1.69 11.84 -12.04
C PHE A 2 -2.25 12.31 -10.69
N GLY A 3 -3.22 11.58 -10.13
CA GLY A 3 -3.78 11.85 -8.80
C GLY A 3 -4.81 12.98 -8.72
N TRP A 4 -5.28 13.52 -9.85
CA TRP A 4 -6.35 14.54 -9.86
C TRP A 4 -7.75 13.94 -9.70
N ARG A 5 -7.90 12.64 -9.99
CA ARG A 5 -9.17 11.91 -9.86
C ARG A 5 -9.26 11.08 -8.57
N GLY A 6 -8.11 10.81 -7.97
CA GLY A 6 -8.00 10.07 -6.72
C GLY A 6 -6.59 9.54 -6.48
N ARG A 7 -6.22 9.35 -5.23
CA ARG A 7 -4.93 8.82 -4.78
C ARG A 7 -5.18 7.63 -3.86
N ILE A 8 -4.65 6.48 -4.26
CA ILE A 8 -4.78 5.22 -3.49
C ILE A 8 -3.43 4.91 -2.85
N GLY A 9 -3.44 4.72 -1.54
CA GLY A 9 -2.31 4.26 -0.75
C GLY A 9 -2.35 2.74 -0.62
N LEU A 10 -1.27 2.04 -0.97
CA LEU A 10 -1.13 0.60 -0.77
C LEU A 10 -0.12 0.33 0.33
N VAL A 11 -0.54 -0.38 1.38
CA VAL A 11 0.37 -0.95 2.37
C VAL A 11 0.51 -2.43 2.08
N VAL A 12 1.70 -2.86 1.62
CA VAL A 12 1.94 -4.21 1.12
C VAL A 12 3.11 -4.93 1.82
N PRO A 13 3.10 -6.28 1.94
CA PRO A 13 4.24 -7.07 2.35
C PRO A 13 5.50 -6.77 1.54
N SER A 14 6.66 -6.82 2.18
CA SER A 14 7.96 -6.66 1.52
C SER A 14 8.23 -7.70 0.44
N SER A 15 7.55 -8.84 0.48
CA SER A 15 7.61 -9.91 -0.52
C SER A 15 6.56 -9.79 -1.65
N ASN A 16 5.60 -8.86 -1.56
CA ASN A 16 4.53 -8.73 -2.56
C ASN A 16 5.07 -8.14 -3.87
N THR A 17 4.86 -8.81 -5.00
CA THR A 17 5.29 -8.35 -6.33
C THR A 17 4.13 -8.06 -7.28
N THR A 18 2.91 -8.28 -6.81
CA THR A 18 1.71 -8.35 -7.65
C THR A 18 0.87 -7.08 -7.51
N MET A 19 0.61 -6.65 -6.28
CA MET A 19 -0.42 -5.66 -6.01
C MET A 19 -0.13 -4.32 -6.64
N GLU A 20 1.10 -3.81 -6.53
CA GLU A 20 1.48 -2.55 -7.16
C GLU A 20 1.30 -2.60 -8.68
N SER A 21 1.77 -3.68 -9.31
CA SER A 21 1.72 -3.86 -10.77
C SER A 21 0.28 -3.98 -11.28
N GLU A 22 -0.56 -4.77 -10.60
CA GLU A 22 -1.96 -4.97 -10.99
C GLU A 22 -2.82 -3.73 -10.73
N PHE A 23 -2.65 -3.05 -9.60
CA PHE A 23 -3.38 -1.80 -9.37
C PHE A 23 -3.05 -0.77 -10.45
N TRP A 24 -1.77 -0.62 -10.81
CA TRP A 24 -1.37 0.28 -11.90
C TRP A 24 -1.93 -0.12 -13.26
N SER A 25 -2.15 -1.41 -13.53
CA SER A 25 -2.71 -1.87 -14.81
C SER A 25 -4.22 -1.66 -14.93
N TYR A 26 -4.95 -1.60 -13.81
CA TYR A 26 -6.41 -1.47 -13.80
C TYR A 26 -6.94 -0.08 -13.45
N VAL A 27 -6.14 0.81 -12.85
CA VAL A 27 -6.65 2.12 -12.41
C VAL A 27 -7.04 3.02 -13.59
N PRO A 28 -8.16 3.76 -13.49
CA PRO A 28 -8.58 4.66 -14.54
C PRO A 28 -7.66 5.88 -14.64
N ARG A 29 -7.66 6.54 -15.80
CA ARG A 29 -6.90 7.78 -16.02
C ARG A 29 -7.18 8.80 -14.91
N GLY A 30 -6.10 9.35 -14.36
CA GLY A 30 -6.14 10.38 -13.34
C GLY A 30 -6.10 9.89 -11.91
N VAL A 31 -6.20 8.57 -11.69
CA VAL A 31 -5.90 7.95 -10.41
C VAL A 31 -4.39 7.71 -10.30
N SER A 32 -3.82 7.85 -9.11
CA SER A 32 -2.43 7.51 -8.80
C SER A 32 -2.35 6.50 -7.67
N ILE A 33 -1.36 5.60 -7.73
CA ILE A 33 -1.05 4.64 -6.67
C ILE A 33 0.23 5.08 -5.95
N HIS A 34 0.23 4.99 -4.61
CA HIS A 34 1.36 5.30 -3.74
C HIS A 34 1.55 4.16 -2.75
N SER A 35 2.75 3.60 -2.65
CA SER A 35 2.95 2.33 -1.94
C SER A 35 3.93 2.49 -0.78
N ALA A 36 3.64 1.82 0.33
CA ALA A 36 4.55 1.63 1.44
C ALA A 36 4.66 0.13 1.75
N ARG A 37 5.87 -0.32 2.07
CA ARG A 37 6.16 -1.75 2.28
C ARG A 37 6.39 -2.03 3.75
N VAL A 38 5.82 -3.13 4.23
CA VAL A 38 6.00 -3.62 5.61
C VAL A 38 6.75 -4.96 5.62
N PRO A 39 7.64 -5.21 6.59
CA PRO A 39 8.40 -6.45 6.63
C PRO A 39 7.50 -7.69 6.75
N LEU A 40 7.62 -8.59 5.79
CA LEU A 40 7.08 -9.95 5.84
C LEU A 40 7.88 -10.80 4.82
N ARG A 41 8.67 -11.77 5.32
CA ARG A 41 9.41 -12.73 4.48
C ARG A 41 8.78 -14.12 4.53
N GLU A 42 8.36 -14.54 5.71
CA GLU A 42 7.70 -15.82 5.95
C GLU A 42 6.34 -15.57 6.59
N VAL A 43 5.34 -16.37 6.21
CA VAL A 43 3.96 -16.22 6.68
C VAL A 43 3.78 -17.07 7.93
N THR A 44 4.12 -16.50 9.08
CA THR A 44 3.86 -17.09 10.40
C THR A 44 2.89 -16.20 11.20
N PRO A 45 2.13 -16.73 12.17
CA PRO A 45 1.23 -15.93 12.99
C PRO A 45 1.94 -14.76 13.70
N GLU A 46 3.17 -14.98 14.18
CA GLU A 46 4.00 -13.97 14.85
C GLU A 46 4.43 -12.87 13.88
N ALA A 47 4.89 -13.27 12.67
CA ALA A 47 5.29 -12.34 11.63
C ALA A 47 4.11 -11.50 11.13
N LEU A 48 2.93 -12.10 10.97
CA LEU A 48 1.71 -11.38 10.61
C LEU A 48 1.32 -10.35 11.69
N ARG A 49 1.41 -10.69 12.99
CA ARG A 49 1.16 -9.72 14.06
C ARG A 49 2.18 -8.58 14.05
N ALA A 50 3.44 -8.85 13.74
CA ALA A 50 4.47 -7.82 13.61
C ALA A 50 4.25 -6.93 12.38
N MET A 51 3.81 -7.52 11.27
CA MET A 51 3.44 -6.82 10.05
C MET A 51 2.31 -5.83 10.30
N VAL A 52 1.24 -6.24 10.99
CA VAL A 52 0.10 -5.35 11.32
C VAL A 52 0.54 -4.14 12.14
N ARG A 53 1.48 -4.30 13.08
CA ARG A 53 2.03 -3.15 13.83
C ARG A 53 2.80 -2.19 12.92
N SER A 54 3.59 -2.73 11.99
CA SER A 54 4.35 -1.94 11.02
C SER A 54 3.43 -1.24 10.00
N ALA A 55 2.28 -1.83 9.70
CA ALA A 55 1.30 -1.31 8.76
C ALA A 55 0.69 0.02 9.22
N VAL A 56 0.50 0.21 10.52
CA VAL A 56 0.00 1.47 11.07
C VAL A 56 0.95 2.63 10.76
N GLU A 57 2.26 2.40 10.90
CA GLU A 57 3.25 3.43 10.62
C GLU A 57 3.36 3.72 9.12
N ALA A 58 3.37 2.66 8.29
CA ALA A 58 3.32 2.80 6.84
C ALA A 58 2.09 3.59 6.36
N ALA A 59 0.92 3.33 6.96
CA ALA A 59 -0.32 4.05 6.67
C ALA A 59 -0.24 5.54 7.05
N ARG A 60 0.38 5.87 8.20
CA ARG A 60 0.61 7.27 8.61
C ARG A 60 1.50 8.01 7.63
N LEU A 61 2.58 7.38 7.17
CA LEU A 61 3.46 7.98 6.16
C LEU A 61 2.72 8.24 4.85
N LEU A 62 1.93 7.27 4.38
CA LEU A 62 1.08 7.44 3.19
C LEU A 62 0.07 8.58 3.36
N ALA A 63 -0.55 8.72 4.53
CA ALA A 63 -1.53 9.78 4.79
C ALA A 63 -0.94 11.20 4.62
N THR A 64 0.38 11.39 4.78
CA THR A 64 1.04 12.68 4.54
C THR A 64 1.03 13.10 3.06
N ALA A 65 0.78 12.16 2.14
CA ALA A 65 0.70 12.39 0.70
C ALA A 65 -0.73 12.72 0.21
N ASP A 66 -1.64 13.07 1.13
CA ASP A 66 -3.03 13.47 0.82
C ASP A 66 -3.74 12.36 0.00
N ILE A 67 -3.68 11.14 0.54
CA ILE A 67 -4.26 9.91 0.01
C ILE A 67 -5.75 9.88 0.32
N ASP A 68 -6.59 9.56 -0.68
CA ASP A 68 -8.05 9.49 -0.51
C ASP A 68 -8.48 8.15 0.12
N ILE A 69 -7.82 7.05 -0.25
CA ILE A 69 -8.13 5.69 0.23
C ILE A 69 -6.85 4.92 0.53
N LEU A 70 -6.83 4.24 1.67
CA LEU A 70 -5.80 3.29 2.06
C LEU A 70 -6.29 1.85 1.88
N VAL A 71 -5.48 1.02 1.23
CA VAL A 71 -5.70 -0.42 1.04
C VAL A 71 -4.58 -1.16 1.74
N PHE A 72 -4.95 -2.17 2.53
CA PHE A 72 -4.03 -3.07 3.21
C PHE A 72 -4.18 -4.47 2.62
N GLY A 73 -3.09 -5.06 2.13
CA GLY A 73 -3.10 -6.45 1.67
C GLY A 73 -1.73 -6.97 1.28
#